data_AF-A0A2N7AU08-F1
#
_entry.id   AF-A0A2N7AU08-F1
#
_cell.length_a   1.000
_cell.length_b   1.000
_cell.length_c   1.000
_cell.angle_alpha   90.00
_cell.angle_beta   90.00
_cell.angle_gamma   90.00
#
_symmetry.space_group_name_H-M   'P 1'
#
loop_
_entity.id
_entity.type
_entity.pdbx_description
1 polymer ?
#
loop_
_entity_poly.entity_id
_entity_poly.type
_entity_poly.pdbx_seq_one_letter_code
_entity_poly.pdbx_strand_id
1 'polypeptide(L)'
;MQMATTLPDEQIEVMIRDEVKRQLEANNYRLIYTDFKQTAKLSGLFDKRLRAVVNDSKFKRMLRTENGGPVYYPRQGEGYKFDYLTFAKFCRDNMERIMNLKIAK
;
A
#
# COMPACT_ATOMS: atom_id res chain seq x y z
N MET A 1 37.93 -1.86 -40.52
CA MET A 1 36.69 -1.07 -40.48
C MET A 1 35.95 -1.42 -39.20
N GLN A 2 36.04 -0.57 -38.16
CA GLN A 2 35.21 -0.72 -36.97
C GLN A 2 33.95 0.13 -37.21
N MET A 3 32.80 -0.53 -37.35
CA MET A 3 31.52 0.17 -37.37
C MET A 3 31.23 0.66 -35.95
N ALA A 4 31.40 1.94 -35.71
CA ALA A 4 30.84 2.59 -34.53
C ALA A 4 29.31 2.63 -34.70
N THR A 5 28.63 1.55 -34.30
CA THR A 5 27.18 1.53 -34.12
C THR A 5 26.86 2.36 -32.89
N THR A 6 26.94 3.68 -33.03
CA THR A 6 26.42 4.63 -32.05
C THR A 6 24.94 4.79 -32.37
N LEU A 7 24.09 4.36 -31.44
CA LEU A 7 22.67 4.67 -31.51
C LEU A 7 22.52 6.19 -31.52
N PRO A 8 21.62 6.77 -32.34
CA PRO A 8 21.34 8.19 -32.30
C PRO A 8 20.95 8.62 -30.88
N ASP A 9 21.45 9.77 -30.43
CA ASP A 9 21.26 10.25 -29.05
C ASP A 9 19.78 10.32 -28.65
N GLU A 10 18.88 10.67 -29.58
CA GLU A 10 17.43 10.66 -29.36
C GLU A 10 16.90 9.26 -29.02
N GLN A 11 17.43 8.21 -29.64
CA GLN A 11 17.04 6.83 -29.33
C GLN A 11 17.56 6.41 -27.94
N ILE A 12 18.77 6.85 -27.57
CA ILE A 12 19.34 6.62 -26.25
C ILE A 12 18.50 7.32 -25.18
N GLU A 13 18.09 8.57 -25.42
CA GLU A 13 17.27 9.34 -24.48
C GLU A 13 15.89 8.69 -24.26
N VAL A 14 15.24 8.24 -25.33
CA VAL A 14 13.96 7.53 -25.24
C VAL A 14 14.11 6.23 -24.44
N MET A 15 15.16 5.45 -24.72
CA MET A 15 15.43 4.20 -23.99
C MET A 15 15.69 4.44 -22.50
N ILE A 16 16.46 5.47 -22.13
CA ILE A 16 16.71 5.82 -20.73
C ILE A 16 15.42 6.29 -20.05
N ARG A 17 14.62 7.14 -20.72
CA ARG A 17 13.36 7.66 -20.17
C ARG A 17 12.34 6.53 -19.93
N ASP A 18 12.23 5.60 -20.87
CA ASP A 18 11.33 4.45 -20.75
C ASP A 18 11.80 3.45 -19.68
N GLU A 19 13.10 3.30 -19.49
CA GLU A 19 13.66 2.49 -18.41
C GLU A 19 13.45 3.14 -17.04
N VAL A 20 13.68 4.45 -16.92
CA VAL A 20 13.38 5.20 -15.68
C VAL A 20 11.89 5.14 -15.36
N LYS A 21 11.01 5.31 -16.34
CA LYS A 21 9.56 5.17 -16.17
C LYS A 21 9.18 3.75 -15.76
N ARG A 22 9.73 2.72 -16.41
CA ARG A 22 9.53 1.32 -16.02
C ARG A 22 10.04 1.02 -14.61
N GLN A 23 11.17 1.58 -14.20
CA GLN A 23 11.69 1.41 -12.85
C GLN A 23 10.85 2.16 -11.81
N LEU A 24 10.35 3.36 -12.12
CA LEU A 24 9.42 4.09 -11.26
C LEU A 24 8.07 3.38 -11.14
N GLU A 25 7.57 2.81 -12.23
CA GLU A 25 6.37 1.96 -12.22
C GLU A 25 6.62 0.66 -11.45
N ALA A 26 7.72 -0.06 -11.71
CA ALA A 26 8.09 -1.29 -11.00
C ALA A 26 8.34 -1.08 -9.50
N ASN A 27 8.92 0.06 -9.11
CA ASN A 27 9.08 0.45 -7.71
C ASN A 27 7.75 0.84 -7.04
N ASN A 28 6.74 1.26 -7.81
CA ASN A 28 5.38 1.55 -7.32
C ASN A 28 4.46 0.31 -7.24
N TYR A 29 4.85 -0.85 -7.80
CA TYR A 29 4.01 -2.06 -7.86
C TYR A 29 4.43 -3.21 -6.95
N ARG A 30 5.32 -3.00 -5.97
CA ARG A 30 5.36 -3.95 -4.85
C ARG A 30 4.14 -3.69 -3.99
N LEU A 31 3.07 -4.44 -4.27
CA LEU A 31 1.99 -4.72 -3.32
C LEU A 31 2.64 -5.23 -2.03
N ILE A 32 2.96 -4.31 -1.11
CA ILE A 32 3.50 -4.68 0.20
C ILE A 32 2.30 -5.17 0.99
N TYR A 33 1.94 -6.44 0.77
CA TYR A 33 0.98 -7.12 1.62
C TYR A 33 1.62 -7.34 2.99
N THR A 34 1.34 -6.44 3.92
CA THR A 34 1.87 -6.49 5.28
C THR A 34 0.93 -7.27 6.19
N ASP A 35 1.51 -7.92 7.20
CA ASP A 35 0.72 -8.46 8.30
C ASP A 35 0.26 -7.35 9.26
N PHE A 36 -0.58 -7.71 10.23
CA PHE A 36 -1.11 -6.77 11.22
C PHE A 36 -0.02 -6.01 11.98
N LYS A 37 1.03 -6.69 12.45
CA LYS A 37 2.08 -6.08 13.27
C LYS A 37 2.92 -5.11 12.46
N GLN A 38 3.31 -5.52 11.26
CA GLN A 38 4.06 -4.66 10.35
C GLN A 38 3.22 -3.44 9.93
N THR A 39 1.92 -3.63 9.65
CA THR A 39 1.00 -2.53 9.34
C THR A 39 0.87 -1.56 10.52
N ALA A 40 0.72 -2.06 11.74
CA ALA A 40 0.60 -1.23 12.94
C ALA A 40 1.85 -0.35 13.14
N LYS A 41 3.04 -0.92 12.89
CA LYS A 41 4.31 -0.20 12.96
C LYS A 41 4.42 0.86 11.86
N LEU A 42 4.19 0.47 10.60
CA LEU A 42 4.37 1.35 9.46
C LEU A 42 3.32 2.47 9.38
N SER A 43 2.09 2.23 9.85
CA SER A 43 1.03 3.26 9.87
C SER A 43 1.13 4.21 11.05
N GLY A 44 1.93 3.90 12.07
CA GLY A 44 2.01 4.68 13.31
C GLY A 44 0.76 4.56 14.20
N LEU A 45 -0.21 3.72 13.84
CA LEU A 45 -1.42 3.53 14.64
C LEU A 45 -1.15 2.73 15.92
N PHE A 46 -0.13 1.86 15.93
CA PHE A 46 0.08 0.86 16.98
C PHE A 46 -1.07 -0.16 17.08
N ASP A 47 -0.81 -1.30 17.69
CA ASP A 47 -1.71 -2.47 17.65
C ASP A 47 -3.13 -2.18 18.15
N LYS A 48 -3.28 -1.42 19.23
CA LYS A 48 -4.61 -1.12 19.82
C LYS A 48 -5.47 -0.28 18.88
N ARG A 49 -4.90 0.76 18.27
CA ARG A 49 -5.67 1.64 17.35
C ARG A 49 -5.93 0.93 16.04
N LEU A 50 -4.97 0.21 15.47
CA LEU A 50 -5.19 -0.56 14.25
C LEU A 50 -6.32 -1.59 14.47
N ARG A 51 -6.34 -2.24 15.64
CA ARG A 51 -7.42 -3.15 16.02
C ARG A 51 -8.78 -2.44 16.10
N ALA A 52 -8.83 -1.24 16.68
CA ALA A 52 -10.04 -0.43 16.71
C ALA A 52 -10.51 -0.08 15.29
N VAL A 53 -9.59 0.32 14.39
CA VAL A 53 -9.90 0.66 12.99
C VAL A 53 -10.49 -0.53 12.23
N VAL A 54 -9.86 -1.71 12.30
CA VAL A 54 -10.32 -2.89 11.53
C VAL A 54 -11.62 -3.51 12.07
N ASN A 55 -11.94 -3.24 13.35
CA ASN A 55 -13.16 -3.71 14.00
C ASN A 55 -14.29 -2.68 14.00
N ASP A 56 -14.02 -1.41 13.70
CA ASP A 56 -15.04 -0.38 13.65
C ASP A 56 -16.04 -0.66 12.52
N SER A 57 -17.33 -0.72 12.86
CA SER A 57 -18.38 -1.07 11.92
C SER A 57 -18.52 -0.07 10.77
N LYS A 58 -18.16 1.22 10.99
CA LYS A 58 -18.23 2.27 9.97
C LYS A 58 -17.11 2.12 8.94
N PHE A 59 -15.94 1.64 9.36
CA PHE A 59 -14.81 1.41 8.46
C PHE A 59 -14.81 0.03 7.81
N LYS A 60 -15.45 -0.96 8.43
CA LYS A 60 -15.41 -2.37 7.97
C LYS A 60 -15.77 -2.53 6.49
N ARG A 61 -16.75 -1.79 5.96
CA ARG A 61 -17.11 -1.87 4.53
C ARG A 61 -15.99 -1.30 3.64
N MET A 62 -15.43 -0.16 4.01
CA MET A 62 -14.36 0.51 3.27
C MET A 62 -13.04 -0.25 3.32
N LEU A 63 -12.81 -1.03 4.38
CA LEU A 63 -11.59 -1.78 4.58
C LEU A 63 -11.55 -3.09 3.80
N ARG A 64 -12.69 -3.74 3.52
CA ARG A 64 -12.72 -5.05 2.84
C ARG A 64 -12.22 -4.98 1.40
N THR A 65 -11.29 -5.86 1.06
CA THR A 65 -10.82 -6.08 -0.32
C THR A 65 -11.94 -6.39 -1.32
N GLU A 66 -12.99 -7.10 -0.89
CA GLU A 66 -14.20 -7.37 -1.69
C GLU A 66 -14.88 -6.08 -2.20
N ASN A 67 -14.66 -4.94 -1.53
CA ASN A 67 -15.16 -3.62 -1.91
C ASN A 67 -14.07 -2.69 -2.47
N GLY A 68 -12.91 -3.23 -2.86
CA GLY A 68 -11.73 -2.45 -3.26
C GLY A 68 -10.96 -1.83 -2.09
N GLY A 69 -11.23 -2.27 -0.86
CA GLY A 69 -10.57 -1.80 0.35
C GLY A 69 -9.20 -2.46 0.62
N PRO A 70 -8.40 -1.90 1.53
CA PRO A 70 -7.01 -2.32 1.75
C PRO A 70 -6.80 -3.60 2.58
N VAL A 71 -7.83 -4.18 3.17
CA VAL A 71 -7.70 -5.25 4.18
C VAL A 71 -8.35 -6.53 3.69
N TYR A 72 -7.52 -7.56 3.56
CA TYR A 72 -7.97 -8.93 3.39
C TYR A 72 -8.24 -9.54 4.77
N TYR A 73 -9.51 -9.86 5.01
CA TYR A 73 -9.95 -10.52 6.23
C TYR A 73 -9.87 -12.04 6.04
N PRO A 74 -8.95 -12.73 6.74
CA PRO A 74 -8.81 -14.17 6.63
C PRO A 74 -10.08 -14.91 7.06
N ARG A 75 -10.38 -16.03 6.40
CA ARG A 75 -11.35 -17.03 6.86
C ARG A 75 -10.57 -18.19 7.48
N GLN A 76 -10.96 -18.67 8.66
CA GLN A 76 -10.37 -19.84 9.33
C GLN A 76 -8.86 -19.73 9.67
N GLY A 77 -8.53 -19.05 10.78
CA GLY A 77 -7.21 -19.16 11.43
C GLY A 77 -6.04 -18.42 10.77
N GLU A 78 -6.20 -17.96 9.52
CA GLU A 78 -5.21 -17.09 8.88
C GLU A 78 -5.18 -15.69 9.52
N GLY A 79 -4.07 -14.96 9.38
CA GLY A 79 -3.87 -13.60 9.90
C GLY A 79 -4.21 -12.51 8.87
N TYR A 80 -4.53 -11.30 9.33
CA TYR A 80 -4.84 -10.16 8.45
C TYR A 80 -3.72 -9.90 7.43
N LYS A 81 -4.10 -9.55 6.20
CA LYS A 81 -3.19 -9.01 5.19
C LYS A 81 -3.67 -7.64 4.74
N PHE A 82 -2.74 -6.70 4.61
CA PHE A 82 -3.03 -5.33 4.27
C PHE A 82 -2.28 -4.96 3.00
N ASP A 83 -2.98 -4.48 1.97
CA ASP A 83 -2.34 -3.65 0.96
C ASP A 83 -1.97 -2.32 1.61
N TYR A 84 -0.70 -2.18 1.98
CA TYR A 84 -0.24 -1.06 2.79
C TYR A 84 -0.42 0.29 2.10
N LEU A 85 -0.30 0.36 0.76
CA LEU A 85 -0.43 1.64 0.04
C LEU A 85 -1.87 2.13 0.09
N THR A 86 -2.82 1.25 -0.22
CA THR A 86 -4.25 1.56 -0.11
C THR A 86 -4.63 1.82 1.35
N PHE A 87 -4.01 1.12 2.31
CA PHE A 87 -4.25 1.36 3.73
C PHE A 87 -3.75 2.73 4.19
N ALA A 88 -2.57 3.15 3.74
CA ALA A 88 -2.01 4.46 4.05
C ALA A 88 -2.89 5.58 3.48
N LYS A 89 -3.42 5.41 2.26
CA LYS A 89 -4.40 6.34 1.68
C LYS A 89 -5.68 6.39 2.53
N PHE A 90 -6.25 5.23 2.87
CA PHE A 90 -7.40 5.14 3.75
C PHE A 90 -7.18 5.89 5.08
N CYS A 91 -6.01 5.71 5.70
CA CYS A 91 -5.66 6.37 6.95
C CYS A 91 -5.59 7.89 6.80
N ARG A 92 -5.03 8.38 5.70
CA ARG A 92 -4.98 9.82 5.40
C ARG A 92 -6.39 10.40 5.24
N ASP A 93 -7.23 9.72 4.48
CA ASP A 93 -8.59 10.18 4.15
C ASP A 93 -9.54 10.13 5.36
N ASN A 94 -9.21 9.32 6.39
CA ASN A 94 -10.05 9.11 7.57
C ASN A 94 -9.36 9.48 8.89
N MET A 95 -8.25 10.22 8.84
CA MET A 95 -7.36 10.45 9.99
C MET A 95 -8.11 10.97 11.23
N GLU A 96 -8.93 12.00 11.07
CA GLU A 96 -9.69 12.60 12.16
C GLU A 96 -10.61 11.58 12.86
N ARG A 97 -11.33 10.78 12.06
CA ARG A 97 -12.24 9.76 12.56
C ARG A 97 -11.48 8.63 13.27
N ILE A 98 -10.32 8.23 12.74
CA ILE A 98 -9.44 7.21 13.34
C ILE A 98 -8.94 7.68 14.72
N MET A 99 -8.49 8.93 14.83
CA MET A 99 -7.99 9.49 16.09
C MET A 99 -9.08 9.59 17.16
N ASN A 100 -10.32 9.86 16.74
CA ASN A 100 -11.49 9.96 17.61
C ASN A 100 -12.15 8.60 17.95
N LEU A 101 -11.60 7.46 17.50
CA LEU A 101 -12.11 6.14 17.89
C LEU A 101 -11.96 5.92 19.41
N LYS A 102 -13.01 5.37 20.02
CA LYS A 102 -12.94 4.85 21.38
C LYS A 102 -12.12 3.56 21.38
N ILE A 103 -10.92 3.59 21.96
CA ILE A 103 -10.12 2.39 22.17
C ILE A 103 -10.57 1.74 23.48
N ALA A 104 -10.95 0.45 23.42
CA ALA A 104 -11.16 -0.34 24.63
C ALA A 104 -9.86 -0.41 25.45
N LYS A 105 -9.93 -0.12 26.75
CA LYS A 105 -8.76 -0.08 27.64
C LYS A 105 -7.98 -1.38 27.62
#